data_AF-A0A9E4PKD0-F1
#
_entry.id   AF-A0A9E4PKD0-F1
#
_cell.length_a   1.000
_cell.length_b   1.000
_cell.length_c   1.000
_cell.angle_alpha   90.00
_cell.angle_beta   90.00
_cell.angle_gamma   90.00
#
_symmetry.space_group_name_H-M   'P 1'
#
loop_
_entity.id
_entity.type
_entity.pdbx_description
1 polymer ?
#
loop_
_entity_poly.entity_id
_entity_poly.type
_entity_poly.pdbx_seq_one_letter_code
_entity_poly.pdbx_strand_id
1 'polypeptide(L)'
;MTALAPSAFARWRPAFGRPTALGALVSVSLFVFIGIELAVLVTVLPTTVEQWWTASSTGDFGNFYNDAKNLDINGLYSPGLSLLMYPLTWLSMVNAYRVYVALGGVALLAVAYLAQRDITLPEARIAMALGIVSIPQMHWALRLGHFTTMLTLVALGGFLLLRKHPILAGLCFALLVLKPQYAVIPALYLLWTRNGRALAAMTAGALVIEVAGFAAVGFSAIGPYLG
;
A
#
# COMPACT_ATOMS: atom_id res chain seq x y z
N MET A 1 40.42 3.07 3.21
CA MET A 1 39.51 1.97 3.58
C MET A 1 39.22 2.09 5.08
N THR A 2 38.21 2.87 5.42
CA THR A 2 37.80 3.15 6.81
C THR A 2 36.75 2.11 7.21
N ALA A 3 37.03 1.34 8.26
CA ALA A 3 36.14 0.31 8.78
C ALA A 3 34.81 0.94 9.21
N LEU A 4 33.73 0.54 8.55
CA LEU A 4 32.36 0.93 8.91
C LEU A 4 32.03 0.33 10.28
N ALA A 5 31.82 1.20 11.27
CA ALA A 5 31.36 0.80 12.59
C ALA A 5 30.07 -0.05 12.46
N PRO A 6 29.95 -1.18 13.16
CA PRO A 6 28.73 -1.99 13.15
C PRO A 6 27.56 -1.13 13.62
N SER A 7 26.62 -0.88 12.71
CA SER A 7 25.46 0.00 12.92
C SER A 7 24.70 -0.37 14.19
N ALA A 8 24.27 0.63 14.96
CA ALA A 8 23.45 0.49 16.17
C ALA A 8 22.18 -0.38 15.98
N PHE A 9 21.75 -0.57 14.73
CA PHE A 9 20.63 -1.42 14.35
C PHE A 9 20.90 -2.93 14.46
N ALA A 10 22.16 -3.37 14.41
CA ALA A 10 22.52 -4.79 14.59
C ALA A 10 22.38 -5.26 16.05
N ARG A 11 22.11 -4.33 16.98
CA ARG A 11 21.99 -4.59 18.41
C ARG A 11 20.55 -4.55 18.93
N TRP A 12 19.56 -4.33 18.07
CA TRP A 12 18.15 -4.51 18.45
C TRP A 12 17.79 -6.00 18.33
N ARG A 13 18.27 -6.81 19.28
CA ARG A 13 17.56 -8.04 19.62
C ARG A 13 16.36 -7.58 20.43
N PRO A 14 15.10 -7.78 19.99
CA PRO A 14 14.00 -7.63 20.91
C PRO A 14 14.32 -8.55 22.07
N ALA A 15 14.54 -7.95 23.23
CA ALA A 15 14.65 -8.68 24.47
C ALA A 15 13.27 -9.28 24.71
N PHE A 16 12.98 -10.41 24.07
CA PHE A 16 12.06 -11.41 24.60
C PHE A 16 12.73 -12.01 25.84
N GLY A 17 13.03 -11.14 26.80
CA GLY A 17 13.27 -11.53 28.18
C GLY A 17 12.02 -12.22 28.69
N ARG A 18 12.22 -13.05 29.71
CA ARG A 18 11.22 -13.89 30.38
C ARG A 18 9.78 -13.35 30.24
N PRO A 19 8.81 -14.19 29.83
CA PRO A 19 7.43 -13.75 29.64
C PRO A 19 6.95 -13.01 30.89
N THR A 20 6.82 -11.70 30.78
CA THR A 20 6.21 -10.89 31.83
C THR A 20 4.71 -11.11 31.75
N ALA A 21 4.02 -11.00 32.88
CA ALA A 21 2.55 -11.06 32.90
C ALA A 21 1.94 -10.04 31.89
N LEU A 22 2.59 -8.88 31.74
CA LEU A 22 2.24 -7.87 30.74
C LEU A 22 2.40 -8.38 29.31
N GLY A 23 3.51 -9.07 28.97
CA GLY A 23 3.72 -9.63 27.64
C GLY A 23 2.72 -10.73 27.28
N ALA A 24 2.34 -11.56 28.26
CA ALA A 24 1.28 -12.56 28.09
C ALA A 24 -0.09 -11.90 27.86
N LEU A 25 -0.44 -10.89 28.66
CA LEU A 25 -1.68 -10.10 28.50
C LEU A 25 -1.75 -9.45 27.11
N VAL A 26 -0.69 -8.77 26.66
CA VAL A 26 -0.63 -8.15 25.34
C VAL A 26 -0.84 -9.19 24.23
N SER A 27 -0.18 -10.35 24.35
CA SER A 27 -0.32 -11.43 23.36
C SER A 27 -1.75 -11.94 23.28
N VAL A 28 -2.37 -12.23 24.44
CA VAL A 28 -3.77 -12.67 24.52
C VAL A 28 -4.71 -11.63 23.92
N SER A 29 -4.54 -10.35 24.28
CA SER A 29 -5.35 -9.27 23.71
C SER A 29 -5.22 -9.20 22.19
N LEU A 30 -4.01 -9.29 21.64
CA LEU A 30 -3.80 -9.31 20.19
C LEU A 30 -4.53 -10.47 19.52
N PHE A 31 -4.44 -11.69 20.07
CA PHE A 31 -5.16 -12.83 19.52
C PHE A 31 -6.69 -12.67 19.59
N VAL A 32 -7.20 -12.09 20.68
CA VAL A 32 -8.64 -11.79 20.81
C VAL A 32 -9.08 -10.79 19.75
N PHE A 33 -8.34 -9.69 19.56
CA PHE A 33 -8.67 -8.70 18.53
C PHE A 33 -8.61 -9.30 17.11
N ILE A 34 -7.56 -10.07 16.79
CA ILE A 34 -7.46 -10.78 15.51
C ILE A 34 -8.65 -11.72 15.33
N GLY A 35 -9.03 -12.47 16.37
CA GLY A 35 -10.17 -13.38 16.33
C GLY A 35 -11.50 -12.67 16.11
N ILE A 36 -11.75 -11.55 16.79
CA ILE A 36 -12.95 -10.72 16.60
C ILE A 36 -13.01 -10.21 15.16
N GLU A 37 -11.92 -9.67 14.64
CA GLU A 37 -11.90 -9.14 13.28
C GLU A 37 -12.07 -10.24 12.23
N LEU A 38 -11.49 -11.42 12.44
CA LEU A 38 -11.74 -12.57 11.56
C LEU A 38 -13.22 -12.97 11.58
N ALA A 39 -13.86 -12.97 12.75
CA ALA A 39 -15.29 -13.26 12.84
C ALA A 39 -16.12 -12.22 12.08
N VAL A 40 -15.81 -10.93 12.22
CA VAL A 40 -16.45 -9.85 11.46
C VAL A 40 -16.23 -10.03 9.95
N LEU A 41 -15.01 -10.37 9.53
CA LEU A 41 -14.71 -10.64 8.12
C LEU A 41 -15.54 -11.79 7.56
N VAL A 42 -15.66 -12.89 8.31
CA VAL A 42 -16.47 -14.03 7.90
C VAL A 42 -17.94 -13.66 7.75
N THR A 43 -18.49 -12.80 8.61
CA THR A 43 -19.91 -12.40 8.50
C THR A 43 -20.17 -11.48 7.30
N VAL A 44 -19.22 -10.61 6.93
CA VAL A 44 -19.39 -9.71 5.78
C VAL A 44 -18.96 -10.32 4.45
N LEU A 45 -18.16 -11.40 4.47
CA LEU A 45 -17.58 -12.04 3.29
C LEU A 45 -18.61 -12.37 2.19
N PRO A 46 -19.81 -12.92 2.47
CA PRO A 46 -20.78 -13.22 1.41
C PRO A 46 -21.17 -11.96 0.63
N THR A 47 -21.43 -10.85 1.33
CA THR A 47 -21.79 -9.57 0.69
C THR A 47 -20.61 -8.94 -0.05
N THR A 48 -19.39 -9.13 0.45
CA THR A 48 -18.17 -8.68 -0.24
C THR A 48 -17.97 -9.46 -1.54
N VAL A 49 -18.14 -10.79 -1.52
CA VAL A 49 -18.00 -11.65 -2.70
C VAL A 49 -19.08 -11.33 -3.74
N GLU A 50 -20.33 -11.16 -3.29
CA GLU A 50 -21.43 -10.74 -4.17
C GLU A 50 -21.12 -9.39 -4.83
N GLN A 51 -20.61 -8.42 -4.06
CA GLN A 51 -20.21 -7.12 -4.58
C GLN A 51 -19.09 -7.21 -5.62
N TRP A 52 -18.11 -8.11 -5.42
CA TRP A 52 -17.04 -8.35 -6.41
C TRP A 52 -17.57 -8.94 -7.72
N TRP A 53 -18.59 -9.79 -7.64
CA TRP A 53 -19.16 -10.43 -8.82
C TRP A 53 -20.12 -9.50 -9.57
N THR A 54 -20.98 -8.80 -8.85
CA THR A 54 -22.02 -7.94 -9.42
C THR A 54 -21.55 -6.53 -9.73
N ALA A 55 -20.45 -6.09 -9.11
CA ALA A 55 -20.03 -4.69 -9.07
C ALA A 55 -21.16 -3.75 -8.61
N SER A 56 -22.06 -4.23 -7.74
CA SER A 56 -23.23 -3.49 -7.24
C SER A 56 -22.87 -2.17 -6.53
N SER A 57 -21.66 -2.10 -5.98
CA SER A 57 -21.01 -0.87 -5.55
C SER A 57 -19.52 -0.97 -5.88
N THR A 58 -19.01 -0.03 -6.66
CA THR A 58 -17.59 0.06 -6.98
C THR A 58 -16.82 1.02 -6.06
N GLY A 59 -17.52 1.74 -5.18
CA GLY A 59 -16.92 2.75 -4.32
C GLY A 59 -16.07 3.75 -5.11
N ASP A 60 -14.85 3.99 -4.63
CA ASP A 60 -13.86 4.88 -5.25
C ASP A 60 -13.43 4.41 -6.65
N PHE A 61 -13.48 3.10 -6.92
CA PHE A 61 -13.07 2.56 -8.22
C PHE A 61 -13.90 3.10 -9.39
N GLY A 62 -15.19 3.36 -9.16
CA GLY A 62 -16.05 3.93 -10.20
C GLY A 62 -15.53 5.30 -10.68
N ASN A 63 -15.07 6.12 -9.73
CA ASN A 63 -14.45 7.41 -10.03
C ASN A 63 -13.13 7.19 -10.79
N PHE A 64 -12.23 6.35 -10.27
CA PHE A 64 -10.96 6.05 -10.94
C PHE A 64 -11.13 5.55 -12.36
N TYR A 65 -12.10 4.68 -12.60
CA TYR A 65 -12.36 4.13 -13.93
C TYR A 65 -12.83 5.22 -14.90
N ASN A 66 -13.75 6.09 -14.47
CA ASN A 66 -14.25 7.16 -15.31
C ASN A 66 -13.19 8.23 -15.58
N ASP A 67 -12.44 8.62 -14.54
CA ASP A 67 -11.35 9.58 -14.62
C ASP A 67 -10.24 9.04 -15.54
N ALA A 68 -9.86 7.77 -15.39
CA ALA A 68 -8.91 7.11 -16.28
C ALA A 68 -9.44 7.06 -17.73
N LYS A 69 -10.70 6.66 -17.93
CA LYS A 69 -11.28 6.49 -19.27
C LYS A 69 -11.30 7.80 -20.07
N ASN A 70 -11.54 8.90 -19.38
CA ASN A 70 -11.57 10.23 -19.97
C ASN A 70 -10.22 10.95 -19.91
N LEU A 71 -9.21 10.34 -19.26
CA LEU A 71 -7.94 10.98 -18.89
C LEU A 71 -8.20 12.33 -18.20
N ASP A 72 -8.98 12.30 -17.13
CA ASP A 72 -9.34 13.46 -16.32
C ASP A 72 -8.64 13.44 -14.95
N ILE A 73 -8.68 14.58 -14.25
CA ILE A 73 -8.11 14.78 -12.91
C ILE A 73 -9.21 14.69 -11.87
N ASN A 74 -9.03 13.80 -10.90
CA ASN A 74 -9.79 13.82 -9.65
C ASN A 74 -9.01 14.64 -8.62
N GLY A 75 -9.59 15.71 -8.07
CA GLY A 75 -8.88 16.65 -7.18
C GLY A 75 -8.23 16.02 -5.92
N LEU A 76 -8.59 14.80 -5.55
CA LEU A 76 -7.98 14.07 -4.43
C LEU A 76 -6.84 13.12 -4.83
N TYR A 77 -6.61 12.91 -6.13
CA TYR A 77 -5.66 11.92 -6.66
C TYR A 77 -4.70 12.53 -7.67
N SER A 78 -3.55 11.88 -7.83
CA SER A 78 -2.56 12.25 -8.84
C SER A 78 -3.10 12.03 -10.26
N PRO A 79 -2.85 12.94 -11.22
CA PRO A 79 -3.05 12.69 -12.65
C PRO A 79 -2.34 11.43 -13.16
N GLY A 80 -1.22 11.05 -12.52
CA GLY A 80 -0.51 9.81 -12.81
C GLY A 80 -1.33 8.55 -12.51
N LEU A 81 -2.31 8.63 -11.61
CA LEU A 81 -3.23 7.52 -11.33
C LEU A 81 -4.15 7.24 -12.51
N SER A 82 -4.74 8.28 -13.12
CA SER A 82 -5.59 8.14 -14.31
C SER A 82 -4.83 7.48 -15.45
N LEU A 83 -3.57 7.90 -15.68
CA LEU A 83 -2.70 7.29 -16.69
C LEU A 83 -2.38 5.82 -16.36
N LEU A 84 -2.06 5.50 -15.10
CA LEU A 84 -1.76 4.14 -14.67
C LEU A 84 -2.98 3.20 -14.82
N MET A 85 -4.18 3.74 -14.58
CA MET A 85 -5.43 2.99 -14.67
C MET A 85 -5.99 2.91 -16.09
N TYR A 86 -5.50 3.74 -17.02
CA TYR A 86 -5.97 3.79 -18.41
C TYR A 86 -6.03 2.43 -19.12
N PRO A 87 -5.01 1.54 -19.04
CA PRO A 87 -5.09 0.24 -19.69
C PRO A 87 -6.23 -0.64 -19.19
N LEU A 88 -6.67 -0.43 -17.95
CA LEU A 88 -7.77 -1.18 -17.35
C LEU A 88 -9.13 -0.79 -17.94
N THR A 89 -9.23 0.41 -18.54
CA THR A 89 -10.45 0.94 -19.16
C THR A 89 -10.79 0.28 -20.51
N TRP A 90 -9.86 -0.52 -21.05
CA TRP A 90 -10.11 -1.36 -22.22
C TRP A 90 -11.05 -2.53 -21.90
N LEU A 91 -11.22 -2.84 -20.62
CA LEU A 91 -12.21 -3.78 -20.12
C LEU A 91 -13.50 -3.04 -19.78
N SER A 92 -14.65 -3.73 -19.78
CA SER A 92 -15.87 -3.16 -19.18
C SER A 92 -15.64 -2.85 -17.70
N MET A 93 -16.32 -1.84 -17.14
CA MET A 93 -16.15 -1.42 -15.74
C MET A 93 -16.23 -2.59 -14.74
N VAL A 94 -17.15 -3.54 -14.95
CA VAL A 94 -17.28 -4.74 -14.12
C VAL A 94 -16.04 -5.63 -14.19
N ASN A 95 -15.52 -5.88 -15.40
CA ASN A 95 -14.32 -6.69 -15.59
C ASN A 95 -13.05 -5.98 -15.08
N ALA A 96 -12.96 -4.67 -15.32
CA ALA A 96 -11.92 -3.82 -14.79
C ALA A 96 -11.89 -3.86 -13.25
N TYR A 97 -13.05 -3.74 -12.60
CA TYR A 97 -13.19 -3.82 -11.15
C TYR A 97 -12.74 -5.18 -10.60
N ARG A 98 -13.15 -6.28 -11.25
CA ARG A 98 -12.72 -7.64 -10.85
C ARG A 98 -11.20 -7.79 -10.91
N VAL A 99 -10.57 -7.33 -12.00
CA VAL A 99 -9.11 -7.35 -12.13
C VAL A 99 -8.46 -6.49 -11.05
N TYR A 100 -8.98 -5.29 -10.81
CA TYR A 100 -8.48 -4.37 -9.79
C TYR A 100 -8.53 -4.97 -8.38
N VAL A 101 -9.67 -5.54 -7.99
CA VAL A 101 -9.84 -6.21 -6.70
C VAL A 101 -8.92 -7.42 -6.59
N ALA A 102 -8.77 -8.21 -7.66
CA ALA A 102 -7.84 -9.33 -7.68
C ALA A 102 -6.39 -8.87 -7.45
N LEU A 103 -5.96 -7.79 -8.12
CA LEU A 103 -4.64 -7.19 -7.89
C LEU A 103 -4.49 -6.69 -6.45
N GLY A 104 -5.52 -6.08 -5.88
CA GLY A 104 -5.53 -5.64 -4.49
C GLY A 104 -5.41 -6.82 -3.51
N GLY A 105 -6.11 -7.93 -3.80
CA GLY A 105 -6.05 -9.15 -3.00
C GLY A 105 -4.67 -9.80 -3.06
N VAL A 106 -4.08 -9.89 -4.25
CA VAL A 106 -2.69 -10.34 -4.44
C VAL A 106 -1.72 -9.43 -3.67
N ALA A 107 -1.93 -8.11 -3.70
CA ALA A 107 -1.10 -7.17 -2.96
C ALA A 107 -1.22 -7.38 -1.44
N LEU A 108 -2.42 -7.60 -0.91
CA LEU A 108 -2.63 -7.91 0.50
C LEU A 108 -1.91 -9.21 0.92
N LEU A 109 -2.05 -10.27 0.13
CA LEU A 109 -1.37 -11.54 0.38
C LEU A 109 0.16 -11.39 0.31
N ALA A 110 0.66 -10.60 -0.65
CA ALA A 110 2.08 -10.30 -0.75
C ALA A 110 2.58 -9.50 0.47
N VAL A 111 1.82 -8.52 0.97
CA VAL A 111 2.14 -7.80 2.21
C VAL A 111 2.20 -8.76 3.40
N ALA A 112 1.17 -9.60 3.56
CA ALA A 112 1.11 -10.58 4.63
C ALA A 112 2.31 -11.55 4.58
N TYR A 113 2.71 -11.99 3.39
CA TYR A 113 3.87 -12.85 3.19
C TYR A 113 5.19 -12.14 3.49
N LEU A 114 5.40 -10.95 2.93
CA LEU A 114 6.65 -10.19 3.07
C LEU A 114 6.88 -9.71 4.50
N ALA A 115 5.82 -9.39 5.24
CA ALA A 115 5.90 -8.98 6.65
C ALA A 115 6.43 -10.10 7.57
N GLN A 116 6.38 -11.36 7.13
CA GLN A 116 6.87 -12.50 7.90
C GLN A 116 8.36 -12.80 7.69
N ARG A 117 9.04 -12.14 6.75
CA ARG A 117 10.36 -12.57 6.25
C ARG A 117 11.44 -12.75 7.33
N ASP A 118 11.36 -11.95 8.39
CA ASP A 118 12.35 -11.89 9.48
C ASP A 118 11.83 -12.60 10.76
N ILE A 119 10.66 -13.25 10.71
CA ILE A 119 10.04 -13.96 11.83
C ILE A 119 10.44 -15.44 11.77
N THR A 120 11.06 -15.95 12.83
CA THR A 120 11.54 -17.34 12.89
C THR A 120 10.52 -18.33 13.45
N LEU A 121 9.63 -17.90 14.35
CA LEU A 121 8.64 -18.76 15.00
C LEU A 121 7.41 -18.98 14.09
N PRO A 122 7.02 -20.22 13.78
CA PRO A 122 5.88 -20.52 12.90
C PRO A 122 4.56 -19.89 13.37
N GLU A 123 4.28 -19.94 14.66
CA GLU A 123 3.04 -19.41 15.25
C GLU A 123 2.99 -17.88 15.12
N ALA A 124 4.12 -17.20 15.31
CA ALA A 124 4.23 -15.77 15.13
C ALA A 124 4.07 -15.35 13.66
N ARG A 125 4.53 -16.20 12.72
CA ARG A 125 4.31 -15.97 11.28
C ARG A 125 2.84 -16.04 10.92
N ILE A 126 2.13 -17.06 11.41
CA ILE A 126 0.69 -17.23 11.20
C ILE A 126 -0.06 -16.06 11.85
N ALA A 127 0.27 -15.70 13.09
CA ALA A 127 -0.35 -14.58 13.79
C ALA A 127 -0.14 -13.24 13.04
N MET A 128 1.05 -12.99 12.49
CA MET A 128 1.32 -11.81 11.66
C MET A 128 0.50 -11.83 10.36
N ALA A 129 0.44 -12.97 9.67
CA ALA A 129 -0.33 -13.13 8.44
C ALA A 129 -1.81 -12.83 8.68
N LEU A 130 -2.39 -13.50 9.68
CA LEU A 130 -3.78 -13.32 10.09
C LEU A 130 -4.01 -11.89 10.55
N GLY A 131 -3.13 -11.34 11.39
CA GLY A 131 -3.23 -9.96 11.85
C GLY A 131 -3.32 -8.94 10.72
N ILE A 132 -2.51 -9.09 9.67
CA ILE A 132 -2.54 -8.21 8.48
C ILE A 132 -3.85 -8.36 7.70
N VAL A 133 -4.28 -9.60 7.46
CA VAL A 133 -5.54 -9.88 6.72
C VAL A 133 -6.76 -9.42 7.52
N SER A 134 -6.67 -9.45 8.84
CA SER A 134 -7.70 -9.01 9.78
C SER A 134 -7.80 -7.50 9.95
N ILE A 135 -6.89 -6.69 9.39
CA ILE A 135 -6.99 -5.23 9.52
C ILE A 135 -8.27 -4.76 8.82
N PRO A 136 -9.24 -4.14 9.52
CA PRO A 136 -10.51 -3.73 8.93
C PRO A 136 -10.32 -2.85 7.69
N GLN A 137 -9.35 -1.95 7.74
CA GLN A 137 -9.01 -1.02 6.67
C GLN A 137 -8.56 -1.74 5.39
N MET A 138 -7.90 -2.90 5.49
CA MET A 138 -7.50 -3.69 4.31
C MET A 138 -8.71 -4.30 3.63
N HIS A 139 -9.66 -4.82 4.41
CA HIS A 139 -10.90 -5.35 3.88
C HIS A 139 -11.78 -4.27 3.25
N TRP A 140 -11.97 -3.13 3.93
CA TRP A 140 -12.68 -1.99 3.37
C TRP A 140 -12.02 -1.46 2.11
N ALA A 141 -10.68 -1.45 2.05
CA ALA A 141 -9.96 -1.08 0.84
C ALA A 141 -10.28 -1.99 -0.35
N LEU A 142 -10.30 -3.31 -0.14
CA LEU A 142 -10.69 -4.26 -1.19
C LEU A 142 -12.16 -4.15 -1.58
N ARG A 143 -13.03 -3.91 -0.60
CA ARG A 143 -14.48 -3.84 -0.82
C ARG A 143 -14.90 -2.57 -1.54
N LEU A 144 -14.28 -1.43 -1.23
CA LEU A 144 -14.65 -0.12 -1.80
C LEU A 144 -13.75 0.29 -2.97
N GLY A 145 -12.87 -0.61 -3.42
CA GLY A 145 -11.97 -0.32 -4.53
C GLY A 145 -10.88 0.71 -4.23
N HIS A 146 -10.47 0.89 -2.98
CA HIS A 146 -9.37 1.80 -2.65
C HIS A 146 -8.01 1.25 -3.07
N PHE A 147 -7.12 2.15 -3.49
CA PHE A 147 -5.76 1.84 -3.95
C PHE A 147 -4.78 1.47 -2.80
N THR A 148 -5.25 1.51 -1.55
CA THR A 148 -4.42 1.43 -0.34
C THR A 148 -3.63 0.13 -0.20
N THR A 149 -4.18 -1.01 -0.64
CA THR A 149 -3.48 -2.32 -0.54
C THR A 149 -2.25 -2.36 -1.46
N MET A 150 -2.37 -1.89 -2.70
CA MET A 150 -1.23 -1.74 -3.61
C MET A 150 -0.19 -0.76 -3.06
N LEU A 151 -0.63 0.39 -2.52
CA LEU A 151 0.27 1.38 -1.93
C LEU A 151 1.00 0.85 -0.68
N THR A 152 0.33 0.00 0.10
CA THR A 152 0.96 -0.68 1.25
C THR A 152 2.05 -1.63 0.78
N LEU A 153 1.81 -2.39 -0.29
CA LEU A 153 2.81 -3.30 -0.85
C LEU A 153 4.07 -2.55 -1.31
N VAL A 154 3.91 -1.47 -2.08
CA VAL A 154 5.07 -0.70 -2.57
C VAL A 154 5.78 0.03 -1.43
N ALA A 155 5.05 0.53 -0.42
CA ALA A 155 5.66 1.11 0.78
C ALA A 155 6.51 0.07 1.52
N LEU A 156 5.96 -1.11 1.81
CA LEU A 156 6.69 -2.19 2.45
C LEU A 156 7.90 -2.59 1.60
N GLY A 157 7.71 -2.85 0.31
CA GLY A 157 8.80 -3.16 -0.62
C GLY A 157 9.92 -2.12 -0.60
N GLY A 158 9.56 -0.84 -0.58
CA GLY A 158 10.51 0.27 -0.44
C GLY A 158 11.38 0.15 0.82
N PHE A 159 10.76 -0.06 1.99
CA PHE A 159 11.50 -0.26 3.24
C PHE A 159 12.36 -1.52 3.23
N LEU A 160 11.87 -2.62 2.66
CA LEU A 160 12.60 -3.88 2.58
C LEU A 160 13.84 -3.78 1.68
N LEU A 161 13.77 -2.98 0.61
CA LEU A 161 14.86 -2.78 -0.35
C LEU A 161 15.87 -1.72 0.08
N LEU A 162 15.48 -0.78 0.95
CA LEU A 162 16.21 0.47 1.19
C LEU A 162 17.69 0.30 1.52
N ARG A 163 18.05 -0.75 2.28
CA ARG A 163 19.44 -1.00 2.68
C ARG A 163 20.31 -1.52 1.54
N LYS A 164 19.76 -2.36 0.65
CA LYS A 164 20.53 -3.06 -0.39
C LYS A 164 20.40 -2.39 -1.76
N HIS A 165 19.23 -1.85 -2.06
CA HIS A 165 18.88 -1.25 -3.34
C HIS A 165 18.17 0.08 -3.14
N PRO A 166 18.88 1.14 -2.67
CA PRO A 166 18.26 2.41 -2.31
C PRO A 166 17.53 3.09 -3.49
N ILE A 167 18.01 2.91 -4.73
CA ILE A 167 17.33 3.46 -5.92
C ILE A 167 15.98 2.76 -6.14
N LEU A 168 15.94 1.42 -6.13
CA LEU A 168 14.69 0.68 -6.26
C LEU A 168 13.72 1.02 -5.13
N ALA A 169 14.22 1.17 -3.90
CA ALA A 169 13.40 1.61 -2.78
C ALA A 169 12.79 3.00 -3.01
N GLY A 170 13.58 3.95 -3.50
CA GLY A 170 13.10 5.27 -3.90
C GLY A 170 12.01 5.20 -4.97
N LEU A 171 12.20 4.38 -6.01
CA LEU A 171 11.18 4.16 -7.05
C LEU A 171 9.90 3.52 -6.51
N CYS A 172 10.00 2.59 -5.54
CA CYS A 172 8.81 2.07 -4.85
C CYS A 172 8.08 3.18 -4.09
N PHE A 173 8.81 4.05 -3.37
CA PHE A 173 8.20 5.18 -2.67
C PHE A 173 7.65 6.25 -3.61
N ALA A 174 8.19 6.40 -4.81
CA ALA A 174 7.65 7.31 -5.83
C ALA A 174 6.19 7.00 -6.16
N LEU A 175 5.83 5.71 -6.23
CA LEU A 175 4.44 5.27 -6.49
C LEU A 175 3.46 5.71 -5.41
N LEU A 176 3.91 6.13 -4.23
CA LEU A 176 3.04 6.68 -3.19
C LEU A 176 2.51 8.06 -3.54
N VAL A 177 3.10 8.76 -4.52
CA VAL A 177 2.58 10.05 -5.01
C VAL A 177 1.18 9.92 -5.62
N LEU A 178 0.80 8.71 -6.06
CA LEU A 178 -0.55 8.41 -6.52
C LEU A 178 -1.64 8.75 -5.49
N LYS A 179 -1.24 8.77 -4.20
CA LYS A 179 -2.02 9.29 -3.09
C LYS A 179 -1.10 10.16 -2.22
N PRO A 180 -0.94 11.46 -2.54
CA PRO A 180 0.17 12.29 -2.04
C PRO A 180 0.38 12.24 -0.52
N GLN A 181 -0.69 12.10 0.26
CA GLN A 181 -0.60 11.97 1.73
C GLN A 181 0.26 10.78 2.20
N TYR A 182 0.43 9.72 1.39
CA TYR A 182 1.24 8.55 1.74
C TYR A 182 2.73 8.73 1.44
N ALA A 183 3.08 9.65 0.54
CA ALA A 183 4.48 9.92 0.21
C ALA A 183 5.23 10.71 1.31
N VAL A 184 4.50 11.46 2.14
CA VAL A 184 5.08 12.34 3.17
C VAL A 184 5.95 11.57 4.15
N ILE A 185 5.45 10.45 4.69
CA ILE A 185 6.16 9.69 5.73
C ILE A 185 7.48 9.10 5.20
N PRO A 186 7.52 8.39 4.06
CA PRO A 186 8.79 7.92 3.49
C PRO A 186 9.74 9.06 3.16
N ALA A 187 9.28 10.18 2.60
CA ALA A 187 10.15 11.31 2.29
C ALA A 187 10.85 11.86 3.55
N LEU A 188 10.11 12.09 4.63
CA LEU A 188 10.66 12.52 5.92
C LEU A 188 11.63 11.49 6.50
N TYR A 189 11.31 10.20 6.39
CA TYR A 189 12.19 9.13 6.83
C TYR A 189 13.52 9.09 6.04
N LEU A 190 13.48 9.28 4.72
CA LEU A 190 14.67 9.32 3.87
C LEU A 190 15.54 10.55 4.15
N LEU A 191 14.91 11.71 4.41
CA LEU A 191 15.59 12.93 4.85
C LEU A 191 16.29 12.73 6.19
N TRP A 192 15.56 12.21 7.19
CA TRP A 192 16.12 11.89 8.51
C TRP A 192 17.32 10.95 8.39
N THR A 193 17.16 9.84 7.68
CA THR A 193 18.21 8.81 7.53
C THR A 193 19.31 9.20 6.54
N ARG A 194 19.24 10.41 5.96
CA ARG A 194 20.19 10.95 4.98
C ARG A 194 20.41 10.03 3.78
N ASN A 195 19.38 9.29 3.36
CA ASN A 195 19.46 8.40 2.21
C ASN A 195 19.19 9.15 0.91
N GLY A 196 20.16 10.00 0.51
CA GLY A 196 20.02 10.90 -0.64
C GLY A 196 19.75 10.17 -1.97
N ARG A 197 20.28 8.96 -2.15
CA ARG A 197 20.05 8.16 -3.38
C ARG A 197 18.59 7.71 -3.50
N ALA A 198 18.01 7.21 -2.41
CA ALA A 198 16.61 6.83 -2.39
C ALA A 198 15.68 8.05 -2.50
N LEU A 199 16.02 9.15 -1.82
CA LEU A 199 15.26 10.39 -1.91
C LEU A 199 15.26 10.96 -3.33
N ALA A 200 16.43 11.04 -3.97
CA ALA A 200 16.55 11.50 -5.35
C ALA A 200 15.75 10.62 -6.32
N ALA A 201 15.83 9.29 -6.16
CA ALA A 201 15.05 8.35 -6.97
C ALA A 201 13.53 8.48 -6.73
N MET A 202 13.11 8.69 -5.49
CA MET A 202 11.71 8.95 -5.14
C MET A 202 11.20 10.23 -5.79
N THR A 203 11.94 11.34 -5.65
CA THR A 203 11.58 12.62 -6.26
C THR A 203 11.55 12.55 -7.78
N ALA A 204 12.58 11.94 -8.40
CA ALA A 204 12.63 11.79 -9.85
C ALA A 204 11.49 10.90 -10.37
N GLY A 205 11.23 9.77 -9.71
CA GLY A 205 10.13 8.88 -10.08
C GLY A 205 8.77 9.55 -9.93
N ALA A 206 8.54 10.28 -8.83
CA ALA A 206 7.31 11.02 -8.61
C ALA A 206 7.12 12.10 -9.69
N LEU A 207 8.17 12.87 -9.99
CA LEU A 207 8.12 13.87 -11.05
C LEU A 207 7.77 13.26 -12.41
N VAL A 208 8.36 12.11 -12.75
CA VAL A 208 8.05 11.41 -14.01
C VAL A 208 6.58 10.97 -14.06
N ILE A 209 6.06 10.39 -12.97
CA ILE A 209 4.66 9.96 -12.87
C ILE A 209 3.72 11.15 -13.07
N GLU A 210 3.97 12.26 -12.36
CA GLU A 210 3.14 13.47 -12.43
C GLU A 210 3.22 14.13 -13.81
N VAL A 211 4.43 14.34 -14.35
CA VAL A 211 4.62 14.96 -15.67
C VAL A 211 3.97 14.11 -16.76
N ALA A 212 4.12 12.78 -16.71
CA ALA A 212 3.46 11.88 -17.66
C ALA A 212 1.93 11.93 -17.50
N GLY A 213 1.43 11.94 -16.27
CA GLY A 213 0.00 12.11 -15.97
C GLY A 213 -0.56 13.39 -16.55
N PHE A 214 0.07 14.54 -16.26
CA PHE A 214 -0.34 15.84 -16.82
C PHE A 214 -0.24 15.89 -18.35
N ALA A 215 0.80 15.31 -18.94
CA ALA A 215 0.95 15.26 -20.39
C ALA A 215 -0.16 14.43 -21.06
N ALA A 216 -0.61 13.35 -20.41
CA ALA A 216 -1.68 12.50 -20.91
C ALA A 216 -3.08 13.13 -20.73
N VAL A 217 -3.33 13.74 -19.57
CA VAL A 217 -4.63 14.39 -19.24
C VAL A 217 -4.81 15.72 -19.97
N GLY A 218 -3.71 16.44 -20.22
CA GLY A 218 -3.70 17.75 -20.85
C GLY A 218 -3.90 18.89 -19.84
N PHE A 219 -3.16 19.98 -20.04
CA PHE A 219 -3.18 21.14 -19.14
C PHE A 219 -4.53 21.88 -19.08
N SER A 220 -5.41 21.69 -20.05
CA SER A 220 -6.75 22.28 -20.09
C SER A 220 -7.70 21.72 -19.03
N ALA A 221 -7.46 20.50 -18.53
CA ALA A 221 -8.27 19.88 -17.47
C ALA A 221 -8.06 20.54 -16.09
N ILE A 222 -7.03 21.38 -15.95
CA ILE A 222 -6.68 22.07 -14.69
C ILE A 222 -7.54 23.33 -14.47
N GLY A 223 -8.07 23.92 -15.54
CA GLY A 223 -8.79 25.21 -15.51
C GLY A 223 -9.90 25.31 -14.45
N PRO A 224 -10.74 24.28 -14.24
CA PRO A 224 -11.78 24.31 -13.22
C PRO A 224 -11.29 24.26 -11.76
N TYR A 225 -10.04 23.85 -11.52
CA TYR A 225 -9.48 23.67 -10.17
C TYR A 225 -8.56 24.80 -9.71
N LEU A 226 -8.24 25.75 -10.60
CA LEU A 226 -7.43 26.95 -10.30
C LEU A 226 -8.28 28.23 -10.13
N GLY A 227 -9.61 28.13 -10.23
CA GLY A 227 -10.57 29.23 -10.10
C GLY A 227 -11.22 29.31 -8.72
#